data_AF-A0A7W1IT54-F1
#
_entry.id   AF-A0A7W1IT54-F1
#
_cell.length_a   1.000
_cell.length_b   1.000
_cell.length_c   1.000
_cell.angle_alpha   90.00
_cell.angle_beta   90.00
_cell.angle_gamma   90.00
#
_symmetry.space_group_name_H-M   'P 1'
#
loop_
_entity.id
_entity.type
_entity.pdbx_description
1 polymer ?
#
loop_
_entity_poly.entity_id
_entity_poly.type
_entity_poly.pdbx_seq_one_letter_code
_entity_poly.pdbx_strand_id
1 'polypeptide(L)'
;MPAPTKVWMVPLGRSPAVEIAGDLRLDDDGLLFTPRNQETPATRIGFPALTKAKRLRASPVIIVTHADSAGAKVHTAFYFTQPPALGNIVKSRTPEPAAGTDLRSIPRPAPFGINARGHSKRRSVRANATYLTREASNRRRELQEWVRAIRDALKT
;
A
#
# COMPACT_ATOMS: atom_id res chain seq x y z
N MET A 1 8.32 21.75 -9.56
CA MET A 1 7.60 20.96 -8.55
C MET A 1 6.49 20.18 -9.23
N PRO A 2 6.15 18.96 -8.79
CA PRO A 2 5.05 18.19 -9.34
C PRO A 2 3.71 18.88 -9.05
N ALA A 3 2.75 18.74 -9.97
CA ALA A 3 1.40 19.23 -9.75
C ALA A 3 0.70 18.44 -8.61
N PRO A 4 -0.23 19.07 -7.85
CA PRO A 4 -1.08 18.35 -6.91
C PRO A 4 -1.79 17.15 -7.57
N THR A 5 -1.74 15.99 -6.92
CA THR A 5 -2.28 14.74 -7.49
C THR A 5 -3.17 14.02 -6.49
N LYS A 6 -4.29 13.47 -6.98
CA LYS A 6 -5.17 12.57 -6.22
C LYS A 6 -4.47 11.24 -5.92
N VAL A 7 -4.41 10.88 -4.64
CA VAL A 7 -3.80 9.63 -4.18
C VAL A 7 -4.63 8.99 -3.07
N TRP A 8 -4.27 7.76 -2.74
CA TRP A 8 -4.68 7.10 -1.51
C TRP A 8 -3.49 6.98 -0.56
N MET A 9 -3.61 7.57 0.62
CA MET A 9 -2.65 7.43 1.71
C MET A 9 -2.96 6.17 2.52
N VAL A 10 -1.93 5.35 2.74
CA VAL A 10 -2.02 4.12 3.53
C VAL A 10 -0.85 4.10 4.53
N PRO A 11 -1.10 4.37 5.83
CA PRO A 11 -0.10 4.16 6.88
C PRO A 11 0.22 2.68 7.00
N LEU A 12 1.49 2.31 6.80
CA LEU A 12 1.94 0.92 6.89
C LEU A 12 2.25 0.56 8.34
N GLY A 13 1.95 -0.67 8.74
CA GLY A 13 2.19 -1.18 10.10
C GLY A 13 1.03 -1.00 11.08
N ARG A 14 -0.07 -0.34 10.67
CA ARG A 14 -1.32 -0.31 11.44
C ARG A 14 -2.26 -1.44 10.98
N SER A 15 -2.90 -2.10 11.94
CA SER A 15 -3.94 -3.11 11.70
C SER A 15 -5.22 -2.71 12.43
N PRO A 16 -6.36 -2.58 11.73
CA PRO A 16 -6.52 -2.74 10.28
C PRO A 16 -5.82 -1.62 9.48
N ALA A 17 -5.43 -1.92 8.26
CA ALA A 17 -4.89 -0.91 7.34
C ALA A 17 -6.02 0.03 6.92
N VAL A 18 -5.80 1.34 7.07
CA VAL A 18 -6.76 2.38 6.70
C VAL A 18 -6.31 3.03 5.41
N GLU A 19 -7.22 3.10 4.44
CA GLU A 19 -7.00 3.72 3.14
C GLU A 19 -7.73 5.06 3.11
N ILE A 20 -6.99 6.16 2.89
CA ILE A 20 -7.56 7.51 2.93
C ILE A 20 -7.35 8.15 1.56
N ALA A 21 -8.44 8.44 0.85
CA ALA A 21 -8.40 9.17 -0.42
C ALA A 21 -8.21 10.67 -0.16
N GLY A 22 -7.38 11.33 -0.97
CA GLY A 22 -7.12 12.76 -0.86
C GLY A 22 -6.18 13.28 -1.93
N ASP A 23 -5.72 14.51 -1.74
CA ASP A 23 -4.77 15.17 -2.62
C ASP A 23 -3.39 15.24 -1.96
N LEU A 24 -2.36 14.89 -2.71
CA LEU A 24 -0.96 15.03 -2.31
C LEU A 24 -0.35 16.25 -2.98
N ARG A 25 0.33 17.07 -2.17
CA ARG A 25 1.03 18.28 -2.58
C ARG A 25 2.45 18.26 -2.03
N LEU A 26 3.39 18.76 -2.83
CA LEU A 26 4.71 19.13 -2.36
C LEU A 26 4.64 20.61 -1.98
N ASP A 27 4.91 20.91 -0.72
CA ASP A 27 4.92 22.25 -0.14
C ASP A 27 6.37 22.65 0.18
N ASP A 28 6.60 23.89 0.61
CA ASP A 28 7.97 24.41 0.81
C ASP A 28 8.73 23.74 1.96
N ASP A 29 8.03 23.27 2.99
CA ASP A 29 8.61 22.62 4.19
C ASP A 29 8.21 21.14 4.35
N GLY A 30 7.49 20.55 3.38
CA GLY A 30 7.18 19.13 3.43
C GLY A 30 6.19 18.59 2.39
N LEU A 31 5.76 17.36 2.63
CA LEU A 31 4.64 16.74 1.93
C LEU A 31 3.35 17.04 2.67
N LEU A 32 2.36 17.59 1.96
CA LEU A 32 1.02 17.83 2.50
C LEU A 32 0.04 16.87 1.82
N PHE A 33 -0.63 16.06 2.63
CA PHE A 33 -1.76 15.26 2.21
C PHE A 33 -3.06 15.84 2.78
N THR A 34 -3.98 16.21 1.92
CA THR A 34 -5.30 16.71 2.30
C THR A 34 -6.35 15.64 2.02
N PRO A 35 -6.93 14.99 3.05
CA PRO A 35 -8.00 14.03 2.88
C PRO A 35 -9.19 14.65 2.15
N ARG A 36 -9.87 13.84 1.34
CA ARG A 36 -11.13 14.24 0.70
C ARG A 36 -12.27 14.38 1.73
N ASN A 37 -12.24 13.59 2.79
CA ASN A 37 -13.19 13.70 3.91
C ASN A 37 -12.75 14.82 4.85
N GLN A 38 -13.60 15.82 5.05
CA GLN A 38 -13.33 16.99 5.91
C GLN A 38 -13.22 16.63 7.40
N GLU A 39 -13.75 15.49 7.83
CA GLU A 39 -13.62 15.00 9.21
C GLU A 39 -12.20 14.46 9.50
N THR A 40 -11.45 14.11 8.45
CA THR A 40 -10.08 13.62 8.60
C THR A 40 -9.10 14.78 8.48
N PRO A 41 -8.23 15.02 9.49
CA PRO A 41 -7.30 16.14 9.44
C PRO A 41 -6.24 15.94 8.35
N ALA A 42 -5.75 17.06 7.81
CA ALA A 42 -4.63 17.05 6.88
C ALA A 42 -3.38 16.43 7.54
N THR A 43 -2.64 15.64 6.77
CA THR A 43 -1.39 15.04 7.23
C THR A 43 -0.21 15.77 6.60
N ARG A 44 0.61 16.40 7.44
CA ARG A 44 1.86 17.05 7.03
C ARG A 44 3.05 16.18 7.43
N ILE A 45 3.92 15.88 6.48
CA ILE A 45 5.20 15.20 6.72
C ILE A 45 6.30 16.19 6.36
N GLY A 46 6.86 16.85 7.38
CA GLY A 46 7.93 17.83 7.19
C GLY A 46 9.20 17.20 6.62
N PHE A 47 9.96 17.95 5.80
CA PHE A 47 11.23 17.46 5.28
C PHE A 47 12.24 17.03 6.36
N PRO A 48 12.34 17.69 7.54
CA PRO A 48 13.23 17.23 8.61
C PRO A 48 12.89 15.83 9.14
N ALA A 49 11.60 15.46 9.15
CA ALA A 49 11.15 14.14 9.59
C ALA A 49 11.24 13.09 8.46
N LEU A 50 11.25 13.53 7.20
CA LEU A 50 11.24 12.68 6.03
C LEU A 50 12.66 12.16 5.74
N THR A 51 12.88 10.86 5.85
CA THR A 51 14.22 10.26 5.70
C THR A 51 14.42 9.60 4.35
N LYS A 52 13.35 9.17 3.69
CA LYS A 52 13.44 8.44 2.42
C LYS A 52 12.17 8.51 1.62
N ALA A 53 12.30 8.71 0.30
CA ALA A 53 11.23 8.48 -0.66
C ALA A 53 11.68 7.52 -1.77
N LYS A 54 10.87 6.50 -2.04
CA LYS A 54 11.12 5.54 -3.12
C LYS A 54 9.83 5.17 -3.84
N ARG A 55 9.94 4.96 -5.14
CA ARG A 55 8.89 4.32 -5.93
C ARG A 55 8.99 2.80 -5.78
N LEU A 56 7.84 2.13 -5.65
CA LEU A 56 7.78 0.68 -5.74
C LEU A 56 7.88 0.24 -7.22
N ARG A 57 8.75 -0.72 -7.52
CA ARG A 57 8.99 -1.18 -8.89
C ARG A 57 7.70 -1.74 -9.51
N ALA A 58 7.42 -1.36 -10.76
CA ALA A 58 6.23 -1.79 -11.50
C ALA A 58 4.89 -1.52 -10.79
N SER A 59 4.86 -0.54 -9.88
CA SER A 59 3.67 -0.17 -9.12
C SER A 59 3.47 1.35 -9.13
N PRO A 60 2.22 1.85 -9.12
CA PRO A 60 1.91 3.26 -9.07
C PRO A 60 1.95 3.78 -7.62
N VAL A 61 2.98 3.36 -6.88
CA VAL A 61 3.08 3.59 -5.44
C VAL A 61 4.41 4.24 -5.11
N ILE A 62 4.34 5.30 -4.30
CA ILE A 62 5.49 5.89 -3.62
C ILE A 62 5.40 5.51 -2.15
N ILE A 63 6.51 5.02 -1.59
CA ILE A 63 6.66 4.78 -0.16
C ILE A 63 7.59 5.85 0.39
N VAL A 64 7.10 6.55 1.41
CA VAL A 64 7.88 7.48 2.21
C VAL A 64 8.19 6.87 3.57
N THR A 65 9.38 7.16 4.07
CA THR A 65 9.80 6.84 5.43
C THR A 65 9.97 8.14 6.18
N HIS A 66 9.34 8.25 7.34
CA HIS A 66 9.40 9.45 8.17
C HIS A 66 9.38 9.09 9.65
N ALA A 67 9.82 10.02 10.49
CA ALA A 67 9.65 9.92 11.94
C ALA A 67 8.27 10.46 12.32
N ASP A 68 7.56 9.76 13.21
CA ASP A 68 6.37 10.31 13.84
C ASP A 68 6.71 11.29 14.97
N SER A 69 5.67 11.80 15.66
CA SER A 69 5.84 12.74 16.77
C SER A 69 6.61 12.16 17.96
N ALA A 70 6.69 10.84 18.09
CA ALA A 70 7.49 10.15 19.11
C ALA A 70 8.90 9.80 18.61
N GLY A 71 9.26 10.20 17.38
CA GLY A 71 10.52 9.85 16.74
C GLY A 71 10.57 8.43 16.18
N ALA A 72 9.47 7.67 16.26
CA ALA A 72 9.42 6.32 15.75
C ALA A 72 9.35 6.32 14.23
N LYS A 73 10.04 5.35 13.62
CA LYS A 73 10.12 5.24 12.17
C LYS A 73 8.82 4.67 11.61
N VAL A 74 8.14 5.46 10.79
CA VAL A 74 6.88 5.13 10.13
C VAL A 74 7.07 5.05 8.62
N HIS A 75 6.32 4.16 7.99
CA HIS A 75 6.23 4.06 6.54
C HIS A 75 4.82 4.41 6.08
N THR A 76 4.71 5.31 5.10
CA THR A 76 3.43 5.65 4.47
C THR A 76 3.52 5.35 2.98
N ALA A 77 2.53 4.65 2.45
CA ALA A 77 2.37 4.42 1.02
C ALA A 77 1.36 5.40 0.44
N PHE A 78 1.71 6.04 -0.67
CA PHE A 78 0.82 6.83 -1.50
C PHE A 78 0.55 6.09 -2.80
N TYR A 79 -0.67 5.62 -2.99
CA TYR A 79 -1.11 4.98 -4.23
C TYR A 79 -1.69 6.03 -5.16
N PHE A 80 -1.18 6.11 -6.38
CA PHE A 80 -1.66 7.02 -7.43
C PHE A 80 -2.89 6.45 -8.17
N THR A 81 -3.37 5.31 -7.71
CA THR A 81 -4.60 4.64 -8.13
C THR A 81 -5.28 4.05 -6.91
N GLN A 82 -6.53 3.62 -7.05
CA GLN A 82 -7.20 2.93 -5.94
C GLN A 82 -6.39 1.68 -5.55
N PRO A 83 -6.05 1.52 -4.26
CA PRO A 83 -5.36 0.32 -3.79
C PRO A 83 -6.28 -0.89 -3.94
N PRO A 84 -5.73 -2.09 -4.21
CA PRO A 84 -6.51 -3.31 -4.16
C PRO A 84 -6.97 -3.55 -2.72
N ALA A 85 -8.22 -4.00 -2.54
CA ALA A 85 -8.80 -4.25 -1.21
C ALA A 85 -7.85 -5.06 -0.32
N LEU A 86 -7.31 -4.42 0.72
CA LEU A 86 -6.24 -4.98 1.56
C LEU A 86 -6.68 -6.21 2.38
N GLY A 87 -8.00 -6.40 2.56
CA GLY A 87 -8.58 -7.52 3.31
C GLY A 87 -8.24 -8.92 2.79
N ASN A 88 -7.81 -9.05 1.53
CA ASN A 88 -7.47 -10.33 0.92
C ASN A 88 -5.98 -10.69 0.97
N ILE A 89 -5.10 -9.73 1.27
CA ILE A 89 -3.64 -9.91 1.19
C ILE A 89 -3.04 -10.24 2.58
N VAL A 90 -3.68 -9.81 3.67
CA VAL A 90 -3.15 -9.97 5.05
C VAL A 90 -3.61 -11.25 5.75
N LYS A 91 -4.56 -12.02 5.21
CA LYS A 91 -5.02 -13.30 5.80
C LYS A 91 -4.24 -14.52 5.30
N SER A 92 -2.92 -14.50 5.52
CA SER A 92 -2.10 -15.72 5.52
C SER A 92 -1.07 -15.68 6.65
N ARG A 93 -1.56 -15.57 7.88
CA ARG A 93 -1.03 -16.47 8.91
C ARG A 93 -1.70 -17.81 8.65
N THR A 94 -0.89 -18.79 8.27
CA THR A 94 -1.20 -20.22 8.35
C THR A 94 -2.08 -20.47 9.58
N PRO A 95 -3.25 -21.11 9.47
CA PRO A 95 -3.91 -21.60 10.67
C PRO A 95 -2.92 -22.57 11.32
N GLU A 96 -2.38 -22.17 12.47
CA GLU A 96 -1.70 -23.07 13.37
C GLU A 96 -2.68 -24.22 13.63
N PRO A 97 -2.32 -25.48 13.35
CA PRO A 97 -3.23 -26.58 13.61
C PRO A 97 -3.53 -26.57 15.10
N ALA A 98 -4.80 -26.43 15.46
CA ALA A 98 -5.25 -26.53 16.84
C ALA A 98 -4.70 -27.83 17.43
N ALA A 99 -3.93 -27.71 18.50
CA ALA A 99 -3.43 -28.84 19.26
C ALA A 99 -4.63 -29.67 19.72
N GLY A 100 -4.71 -30.93 19.26
CA GLY A 100 -5.68 -31.91 19.77
C GLY A 100 -6.68 -32.49 18.77
N THR A 101 -6.35 -32.64 17.48
CA THR A 101 -7.19 -33.46 16.57
C THR A 101 -6.51 -34.80 16.29
N ASP A 102 -7.12 -35.86 16.79
CA ASP A 102 -6.72 -37.26 16.69
C ASP A 102 -6.56 -37.70 15.21
N LEU A 103 -5.37 -38.18 14.82
CA LEU A 103 -4.96 -38.42 13.43
C LEU A 103 -5.52 -39.72 12.82
N ARG A 104 -6.46 -40.40 13.47
CA ARG A 104 -6.92 -41.75 13.08
C ARG A 104 -8.34 -41.84 12.50
N SER A 105 -9.05 -40.72 12.33
CA SER A 105 -10.49 -40.73 12.01
C SER A 105 -10.87 -39.96 10.73
N ILE A 106 -9.97 -39.80 9.75
CA ILE A 106 -10.29 -39.11 8.50
C ILE A 106 -10.51 -40.13 7.37
N PRO A 107 -11.74 -40.28 6.82
CA PRO A 107 -11.97 -41.11 5.66
C PRO A 107 -11.24 -40.48 4.45
N ARG A 108 -10.37 -41.24 3.80
CA ARG A 108 -9.71 -40.82 2.55
C ARG A 108 -10.72 -40.82 1.41
N PRO A 109 -10.98 -39.69 0.71
CA PRO A 109 -11.70 -39.74 -0.55
C PRO A 109 -10.73 -40.13 -1.68
N ALA A 110 -11.19 -41.06 -2.52
CA ALA A 110 -10.56 -41.53 -3.75
C ALA A 110 -10.31 -40.39 -4.77
N PRO A 111 -9.37 -40.58 -5.72
CA PRO A 111 -9.04 -39.58 -6.74
C PRO A 111 -10.17 -39.49 -7.77
N PHE A 112 -10.26 -38.36 -8.47
CA PHE A 112 -11.26 -38.01 -9.50
C PHE A 112 -12.58 -37.44 -8.98
N GLY A 113 -12.54 -36.15 -8.63
CA GLY A 113 -13.72 -35.32 -8.40
C GLY A 113 -13.41 -33.86 -8.78
N ILE A 114 -13.65 -33.53 -10.04
CA ILE A 114 -13.77 -32.14 -10.52
C ILE A 114 -15.00 -31.57 -9.81
N ASN A 115 -14.84 -30.61 -8.90
CA ASN A 115 -15.80 -29.52 -8.69
C ASN A 115 -15.23 -28.39 -7.81
N ALA A 116 -15.45 -27.18 -8.30
CA ALA A 116 -14.90 -25.90 -7.88
C ALA A 116 -15.42 -25.42 -6.53
N ARG A 117 -14.57 -24.76 -5.72
CA ARG A 117 -14.94 -23.68 -4.77
C ARG A 117 -13.74 -22.92 -4.23
N GLY A 118 -12.94 -22.41 -5.16
CA GLY A 118 -11.90 -21.43 -4.86
C GLY A 118 -11.57 -20.66 -6.11
N HIS A 119 -12.27 -19.55 -6.37
CA HIS A 119 -11.75 -18.52 -7.26
C HIS A 119 -10.41 -18.07 -6.66
N SER A 120 -9.33 -18.66 -7.19
CA SER A 120 -8.05 -18.79 -6.52
C SER A 120 -7.49 -17.42 -6.12
N LYS A 121 -7.11 -17.26 -4.85
CA LYS A 121 -6.34 -16.10 -4.34
C LYS A 121 -5.18 -15.72 -5.27
N ARG A 122 -4.59 -16.70 -5.97
CA ARG A 122 -3.51 -16.46 -6.95
C ARG A 122 -4.00 -15.73 -8.20
N ARG A 123 -5.22 -16.00 -8.68
CA ARG A 123 -5.82 -15.33 -9.83
C ARG A 123 -6.16 -13.87 -9.52
N SER A 124 -6.69 -13.57 -8.32
CA SER A 124 -6.96 -12.20 -7.89
C SER A 124 -5.67 -11.39 -7.66
N VAL A 125 -4.65 -11.99 -7.02
CA VAL A 125 -3.33 -11.36 -6.87
C VAL A 125 -2.71 -11.05 -8.24
N ARG A 126 -2.79 -11.98 -9.20
CA ARG A 126 -2.26 -11.77 -10.56
C ARG A 126 -3.02 -10.65 -11.29
N ALA A 127 -4.35 -10.63 -11.22
CA ALA A 127 -5.15 -9.58 -11.83
C ALA A 127 -4.81 -8.19 -11.22
N ASN A 128 -4.69 -8.11 -9.90
CA ASN A 128 -4.28 -6.88 -9.20
C ASN A 128 -2.86 -6.44 -9.61
N ALA A 129 -1.91 -7.37 -9.71
CA ALA A 129 -0.55 -7.07 -10.16
C ALA A 129 -0.51 -6.55 -11.61
N THR A 130 -1.29 -7.15 -12.51
CA THR A 130 -1.42 -6.68 -13.90
C THR A 130 -2.01 -5.28 -13.96
N TYR A 131 -3.08 -5.01 -13.19
CA TYR A 131 -3.69 -3.68 -13.08
C TYR A 131 -2.67 -2.63 -12.60
N LEU A 132 -1.99 -2.89 -11.48
CA LEU A 132 -0.97 -1.98 -10.94
C LEU A 132 0.18 -1.77 -11.94
N THR A 133 0.61 -2.80 -12.66
CA THR A 133 1.69 -2.67 -13.64
C THR A 133 1.29 -1.77 -14.82
N ARG A 134 0.05 -1.90 -15.30
CA ARG A 134 -0.52 -1.03 -16.34
C ARG A 134 -0.54 0.42 -15.87
N GLU A 135 -1.08 0.67 -14.68
CA GLU A 135 -1.18 2.01 -14.10
C GLU A 135 0.19 2.63 -13.81
N ALA A 136 1.15 1.82 -13.34
CA ALA A 136 2.53 2.26 -13.15
C ALA A 136 3.21 2.70 -14.45
N SER A 137 2.83 2.10 -15.57
CA SER A 137 3.35 2.45 -16.90
C SER A 137 2.71 3.74 -17.39
N ASN A 138 1.39 3.88 -17.27
CA ASN A 138 0.64 5.09 -17.64
C ASN A 138 1.14 6.33 -16.86
N ARG A 139 1.44 6.16 -15.57
CA ARG A 139 1.85 7.25 -14.66
C ARG A 139 3.35 7.30 -14.41
N ARG A 140 4.16 6.65 -15.25
CA ARG A 140 5.60 6.50 -15.00
C ARG A 140 6.30 7.84 -14.79
N ARG A 141 6.01 8.83 -15.64
CA ARG A 141 6.61 10.17 -15.61
C ARG A 141 6.22 10.92 -14.34
N GLU A 142 4.92 10.97 -14.03
CA GLU A 142 4.36 11.56 -12.81
C GLU A 142 5.05 10.99 -11.55
N LEU A 143 5.13 9.67 -11.42
CA LEU A 143 5.77 9.02 -10.26
C LEU A 143 7.27 9.34 -10.16
N GLN A 144 7.97 9.44 -11.29
CA GLN A 144 9.39 9.80 -11.31
C GLN A 144 9.60 11.25 -10.91
N GLU A 145 8.76 12.16 -11.40
CA GLU A 145 8.77 13.57 -11.04
C GLU A 145 8.56 13.77 -9.55
N TRP A 146 7.55 13.11 -8.98
CA TRP A 146 7.28 13.13 -7.54
C TRP A 146 8.47 12.62 -6.71
N VAL A 147 9.03 11.46 -7.05
CA VAL A 147 10.18 10.90 -6.32
C VAL A 147 11.40 11.80 -6.42
N ARG A 148 11.64 12.37 -7.61
CA ARG A 148 12.74 13.31 -7.83
C ARG A 148 12.57 14.56 -6.99
N ALA A 149 11.41 15.21 -7.06
CA ALA A 149 11.14 16.44 -6.34
C ALA A 149 11.25 16.26 -4.82
N ILE A 150 10.74 15.14 -4.28
CA ILE A 150 10.91 14.83 -2.85
C ILE A 150 12.39 14.66 -2.50
N ARG A 151 13.16 13.94 -3.33
CA ARG A 151 14.60 13.73 -3.06
C ARG A 151 15.43 15.00 -3.19
N ASP A 152 15.08 15.86 -4.13
CA ASP A 152 15.76 17.14 -4.31
C ASP A 152 15.47 18.04 -3.10
N ALA A 153 14.24 18.05 -2.58
CA ALA A 153 13.89 18.76 -1.35
C ALA A 153 14.58 18.22 -0.09
N LEU A 154 14.91 16.92 -0.05
CA LEU A 154 15.66 16.32 1.08
C LEU A 154 17.16 16.64 1.10
N LYS A 155 17.70 17.23 0.03
CA LYS A 155 19.12 17.59 -0.07
C LYS A 155 19.38 19.05 0.29
N THR A 156 18.33 19.87 0.29
CA THR A 156 18.37 21.28 0.66
C THR A 156 18.39 21.40 2.18
#